data_AF-A0A7C4TZP7-F1
#
_entry.id   AF-A0A7C4TZP7-F1
#
_cell.length_a   1.000
_cell.length_b   1.000
_cell.length_c   1.000
_cell.angle_alpha   90.00
_cell.angle_beta   90.00
_cell.angle_gamma   90.00
#
_symmetry.space_group_name_H-M   'P 1'
#
loop_
_entity.id
_entity.type
_entity.pdbx_description
1 polymer ?
#
loop_
_entity_poly.entity_id
_entity_poly.type
_entity_poly.pdbx_seq_one_letter_code
_entity_poly.pdbx_strand_id
1 'polypeptide(L)'
;MEKFYLEQDEDFFSVIDRIKRSRDNRIILIVPSGFSALKSIINLKILKEESISSNKEIAIITADSLIKKFSQQVNLPVLESLKDELTQVDLEERRQKEFEQKIAPPKKIISDIVVGRAKREIPIIKSKIKEEIRLPQVQRVPEPTEEELAGEEFRDLGDKEEHFEELFKKEEKSSKKEKETLYAGEKEPSSFKFFNLKRAALILIALILVGGFYYVYFILPKAEISIKTKSEPINFETGLIADKNINTVDVQNGVIPAQFFQNESEESKTFPSTGEKEVSEKARGKVVIYNQYSSGEQTLVKTTRLRSEDGKIFRLTDTVIIPGATIEEGKIVASSREVYVEADEPGEAYNIGPTKFTIPGFEGTPKYSGFYGQSKSAMTGGAKGKVKVATQSDIDGAMQIVSLELQNKAKEEFLEKIPKELKFLEQSLTLETLEASSSLKADQIGKEFTITMKVKAWGAAIKEDDILTVVKEGIKKKISQDNFLIPSSIKIDYGKVAVNEEKSKINFSCSVQAEAGF
;
A
#
# COMPACT_ATOMS: atom_id res chain seq x y z
N MET A 1 14.81 7.78 29.40
CA MET A 1 15.19 7.76 27.97
C MET A 1 16.45 6.94 27.89
N GLU A 2 16.31 5.70 27.43
CA GLU A 2 17.37 4.69 27.47
C GLU A 2 18.13 4.69 26.15
N LYS A 3 19.43 4.42 26.19
CA LYS A 3 20.30 4.42 25.00
C LYS A 3 20.86 3.02 24.80
N PHE A 4 20.60 2.44 23.64
CA PHE A 4 21.18 1.16 23.25
C PHE A 4 22.24 1.37 22.18
N TYR A 5 23.48 1.07 22.57
CA TYR A 5 24.58 0.89 21.65
C TYR A 5 24.47 -0.51 21.06
N LEU A 6 24.37 -0.58 19.73
CA LEU A 6 24.31 -1.84 19.00
C LEU A 6 25.71 -2.22 18.51
N GLU A 7 26.01 -3.51 18.49
CA GLU A 7 27.27 -4.03 17.95
C GLU A 7 27.11 -4.32 16.44
N GLN A 8 28.20 -4.27 15.65
CA GLN A 8 28.10 -4.40 14.17
C GLN A 8 27.49 -5.74 13.70
N ASP A 9 27.68 -6.80 14.48
CA ASP A 9 27.21 -8.16 14.18
C ASP A 9 26.07 -8.61 15.12
N GLU A 10 25.46 -7.68 15.87
CA GLU A 10 24.35 -8.01 16.77
C GLU A 10 23.13 -8.49 15.97
N ASP A 11 22.55 -9.61 16.42
CA ASP A 11 21.36 -10.18 15.79
C ASP A 11 20.13 -9.28 15.93
N PHE A 12 19.32 -9.21 14.88
CA PHE A 12 18.12 -8.37 14.86
C PHE A 12 17.14 -8.67 16.00
N PHE A 13 16.90 -9.95 16.31
CA PHE A 13 15.96 -10.33 17.36
C PHE A 13 16.52 -10.02 18.75
N SER A 14 17.85 -10.02 18.94
CA SER A 14 18.47 -9.52 20.17
C SER A 14 18.14 -8.05 20.42
N VAL A 15 18.19 -7.22 19.36
CA VAL A 15 17.82 -5.80 19.45
C VAL A 15 16.36 -5.62 19.86
N ILE A 16 15.46 -6.40 19.24
CA ILE A 16 14.03 -6.41 19.59
C ILE A 16 13.79 -6.82 21.04
N ASP A 17 14.45 -7.89 21.50
CA ASP A 17 14.33 -8.37 22.87
C ASP A 17 14.80 -7.33 23.89
N ARG A 18 15.90 -6.62 23.59
CA ARG A 18 16.40 -5.51 24.42
C ARG A 18 15.37 -4.38 24.50
N ILE A 19 14.74 -4.02 23.38
CA ILE A 19 13.68 -3.02 23.32
C ILE A 19 12.49 -3.45 24.17
N LYS A 20 12.01 -4.68 24.06
CA LYS A 20 10.88 -5.21 24.84
C LYS A 20 11.15 -5.20 26.34
N ARG A 21 12.36 -5.60 26.76
CA ARG A 21 12.74 -5.72 28.18
C ARG A 21 13.05 -4.37 28.84
N SER A 22 13.28 -3.32 28.06
CA SER A 22 13.49 -1.97 28.57
C SER A 22 12.29 -1.51 29.41
N ARG A 23 12.56 -0.84 30.54
CA ARG A 23 11.51 -0.18 31.34
C ARG A 23 11.18 1.22 30.85
N ASP A 24 12.03 1.78 30.00
CA ASP A 24 11.83 3.10 29.42
C ASP A 24 10.94 3.01 28.18
N ASN A 25 10.03 3.97 28.05
CA ASN A 25 9.16 4.09 26.87
C ASN A 25 9.85 4.88 25.75
N ARG A 26 10.99 5.51 26.00
CA ARG A 26 11.76 6.29 25.01
C ARG A 26 13.15 5.72 24.88
N ILE A 27 13.49 5.20 23.70
CA ILE A 27 14.73 4.47 23.44
C ILE A 27 15.45 5.08 22.24
N ILE A 28 16.75 5.33 22.37
CA ILE A 28 17.61 5.71 21.25
C ILE A 28 18.48 4.52 20.89
N LEU A 29 18.39 4.09 19.63
CA LEU A 29 19.26 3.07 19.06
C LEU A 29 20.44 3.76 18.39
N ILE A 30 21.65 3.48 18.89
CA ILE A 30 22.90 4.02 18.36
C ILE A 30 23.50 2.92 17.50
N VAL A 31 23.35 3.08 16.19
CA VAL A 31 23.61 2.04 15.20
C VAL A 31 24.95 2.33 14.51
N PRO A 32 25.96 1.44 14.64
CA PRO A 32 27.25 1.64 14.00
C PRO A 32 27.13 1.57 12.47
N SER A 33 28.07 2.20 11.78
CA SER A 33 28.17 2.06 10.32
C SER A 33 28.39 0.59 9.96
N GLY A 34 27.69 0.10 8.93
CA GLY A 34 27.83 -1.29 8.52
C GLY A 34 26.88 -2.29 9.18
N PHE A 35 26.09 -1.89 10.19
CA PHE A 35 25.15 -2.79 10.90
C PHE A 35 24.19 -3.48 9.93
N SER A 36 24.38 -4.78 9.71
CA SER A 36 23.70 -5.56 8.66
C SER A 36 22.20 -5.68 8.93
N ALA A 37 21.82 -5.87 10.20
CA ALA A 37 20.44 -6.10 10.61
C ALA A 37 19.48 -4.95 10.29
N LEU A 38 19.94 -3.69 10.23
CA LEU A 38 19.08 -2.53 9.89
C LEU A 38 19.30 -1.99 8.48
N LYS A 39 20.08 -2.69 7.65
CA LYS A 39 20.13 -2.45 6.19
C LYS A 39 18.96 -3.08 5.43
N SER A 40 18.00 -3.68 6.14
CA SER A 40 16.74 -4.17 5.58
C SER A 40 15.59 -3.24 5.98
N ILE A 41 14.81 -2.80 4.99
CA ILE A 41 13.61 -1.99 5.23
C ILE A 41 12.52 -2.79 5.98
N ILE A 42 12.48 -4.12 5.80
CA ILE A 42 11.59 -5.00 6.55
C ILE A 42 11.97 -4.98 8.03
N ASN A 43 13.25 -5.12 8.35
CA ASN A 43 13.70 -5.09 9.73
C ASN A 43 13.41 -3.75 10.40
N LEU A 44 13.55 -2.63 9.67
CA LEU A 44 13.14 -1.31 10.17
C LEU A 44 11.62 -1.18 10.35
N LYS A 45 10.82 -1.79 9.46
CA LYS A 45 9.36 -1.84 9.59
C LYS A 45 8.94 -2.71 10.79
N ILE A 46 9.51 -3.90 10.94
CA ILE A 46 9.28 -4.79 12.10
C ILE A 46 9.68 -4.07 13.39
N LEU A 47 10.85 -3.44 13.42
CA LEU A 47 11.33 -2.66 14.55
C LEU A 47 10.34 -1.55 14.93
N LYS A 48 9.78 -0.85 13.94
CA LYS A 48 8.75 0.17 14.13
C LYS A 48 7.45 -0.41 14.66
N GLU A 49 6.89 -1.43 14.00
CA GLU A 49 5.64 -2.08 14.43
C GLU A 49 5.78 -2.64 15.85
N GLU A 50 6.91 -3.27 16.15
CA GLU A 50 7.18 -3.82 17.46
C GLU A 50 7.30 -2.73 18.53
N SER A 51 7.94 -1.60 18.21
CA SER A 51 7.99 -0.44 19.11
C SER A 51 6.59 0.10 19.43
N ILE A 52 5.72 0.20 18.41
CA ILE A 52 4.32 0.63 18.58
C ILE A 52 3.55 -0.37 19.45
N SER A 53 3.66 -1.66 19.15
CA SER A 53 2.96 -2.72 19.90
C SER A 53 3.40 -2.80 21.36
N SER A 54 4.66 -2.45 21.65
CA SER A 54 5.23 -2.41 22.99
C SER A 54 5.04 -1.06 23.69
N ASN A 55 4.32 -0.10 23.08
CA ASN A 55 4.13 1.27 23.55
C ASN A 55 5.46 2.00 23.84
N LYS A 56 6.43 1.83 22.94
CA LYS A 56 7.77 2.39 22.99
C LYS A 56 8.00 3.30 21.79
N GLU A 57 8.62 4.44 22.05
CA GLU A 57 9.10 5.41 21.08
C GLU A 57 10.58 5.15 20.84
N ILE A 58 10.92 4.87 19.59
CA ILE A 58 12.30 4.61 19.17
C ILE A 58 12.80 5.67 18.21
N ALA A 59 14.07 6.05 18.36
CA ALA A 59 14.78 6.90 17.42
C ALA A 59 16.14 6.29 17.10
N ILE A 60 16.60 6.44 15.86
CA ILE A 60 17.88 5.91 15.38
C ILE A 60 18.90 7.03 15.27
N ILE A 61 20.11 6.79 15.76
CA ILE A 61 21.31 7.59 15.46
C ILE A 61 22.26 6.69 14.69
N THR A 62 22.62 7.10 13.46
CA THR A 62 23.55 6.35 12.64
C THR A 62 24.32 7.27 11.70
N ALA A 63 25.57 6.89 11.40
CA ALA A 63 26.36 7.48 10.33
C ALA A 63 26.14 6.77 8.98
N ASP A 64 25.42 5.65 8.95
CA ASP A 64 25.17 4.88 7.73
C ASP A 64 24.06 5.52 6.88
N SER A 65 24.40 5.94 5.66
CA SER A 65 23.49 6.64 4.76
C SER A 65 22.33 5.78 4.28
N LEU A 66 22.52 4.45 4.15
CA LEU A 66 21.46 3.52 3.75
C LEU A 66 20.45 3.36 4.88
N ILE A 67 20.92 3.15 6.11
CA ILE A 67 20.06 3.01 7.29
C ILE A 67 19.27 4.31 7.51
N LYS A 68 19.90 5.49 7.35
CA LYS A 68 19.21 6.80 7.42
C LYS A 68 18.11 6.91 6.38
N LYS A 69 18.38 6.53 5.12
CA LYS A 69 17.41 6.58 4.03
C LYS A 69 16.23 5.62 4.25
N PHE A 70 16.50 4.37 4.63
CA PHE A 70 15.45 3.38 4.88
C PHE A 70 14.60 3.74 6.10
N SER A 71 15.23 4.26 7.16
CA SER A 71 14.52 4.73 8.36
C SER A 71 13.56 5.86 8.02
N GLN A 72 13.99 6.83 7.19
CA GLN A 72 13.11 7.89 6.69
C GLN A 72 11.96 7.35 5.83
N GLN A 73 12.21 6.35 4.97
CA GLN A 73 11.16 5.75 4.13
C GLN A 73 10.07 5.05 4.94
N VAL A 74 10.41 4.41 6.07
CA VAL A 74 9.43 3.77 6.94
C VAL A 74 8.84 4.71 8.00
N ASN A 75 9.15 6.01 7.94
CA ASN A 75 8.79 7.01 8.95
C ASN A 75 9.25 6.60 10.36
N LEU A 76 10.52 6.23 10.49
CA LEU A 76 11.20 5.99 11.76
C LEU A 76 12.13 7.19 12.07
N PRO A 77 12.04 7.81 13.25
CA PRO A 77 12.83 9.00 13.57
C PRO A 77 14.34 8.74 13.48
N VAL A 78 15.05 9.60 12.75
CA VAL A 78 16.53 9.61 12.71
C VAL A 78 17.03 10.92 13.30
N LEU A 79 17.89 10.83 14.30
CA LEU A 79 18.52 11.97 14.97
C LEU A 79 19.94 12.17 14.43
N GLU A 80 20.37 13.42 14.26
CA GLU A 80 21.71 13.75 13.76
C GLU A 80 22.75 13.80 14.87
N SER A 81 22.32 14.09 16.10
CA SER A 81 23.19 14.14 17.27
C SER A 81 22.51 13.63 18.52
N LEU A 82 23.29 13.08 19.45
CA LEU A 82 22.86 12.67 20.80
C LEU A 82 22.35 13.83 21.67
N LYS A 83 22.49 15.08 21.19
CA LYS A 83 22.03 16.32 21.85
C LYS A 83 20.69 16.82 21.33
N ASP A 84 20.16 16.23 20.25
CA ASP A 84 18.85 16.61 19.71
C ASP A 84 17.76 15.93 20.56
N GLU A 85 17.14 16.67 21.46
CA GLU A 85 15.90 16.23 22.12
C GLU A 85 14.73 16.40 21.14
N LEU A 86 13.90 15.36 21.00
CA LEU A 86 12.59 15.45 20.36
C LEU A 86 11.72 16.44 21.16
N THR A 87 11.67 17.70 20.75
CA THR A 87 10.85 18.71 21.43
C THR A 87 9.39 18.62 20.98
N GLN A 88 8.46 18.87 21.92
CA GLN A 88 7.01 18.75 21.69
C GLN A 88 6.48 19.65 20.55
N VAL A 89 7.19 20.75 20.26
CA VAL A 89 6.83 21.73 19.22
C VAL A 89 6.95 21.13 17.81
N ASP A 90 7.96 20.30 17.56
CA ASP A 90 8.12 19.61 16.27
C ASP A 90 7.02 18.58 15.99
N LEU A 91 6.37 18.06 17.05
CA LEU A 91 5.36 17.01 16.95
C LEU A 91 3.97 17.57 16.62
N GLU A 92 3.61 18.73 17.17
CA GLU A 92 2.33 19.38 16.88
C GLU A 92 2.30 19.96 15.45
N GLU A 93 3.37 20.61 15.00
CA GLU A 93 3.46 21.09 13.61
C GLU A 93 3.40 19.95 12.58
N ARG A 94 3.93 18.77 12.92
CA ARG A 94 3.92 17.60 12.03
C ARG A 94 2.58 16.88 12.02
N ARG A 95 1.91 16.75 13.17
CA ARG A 95 0.52 16.24 13.23
C ARG A 95 -0.43 17.14 12.46
N GLN A 96 -0.27 18.46 12.55
CA GLN A 96 -1.07 19.41 11.79
C GLN A 96 -0.88 19.23 10.28
N LYS A 97 0.37 19.08 9.81
CA LYS A 97 0.69 18.86 8.39
C LYS A 97 0.19 17.52 7.85
N GLU A 98 0.27 16.45 8.65
CA GLU A 98 -0.28 15.14 8.27
C GLU A 98 -1.81 15.13 8.23
N PHE A 99 -2.47 15.88 9.12
CA PHE A 99 -3.92 16.04 9.12
C PHE A 99 -4.40 16.85 7.92
N GLU A 100 -3.70 17.94 7.57
CA GLU A 100 -3.99 18.75 6.38
C GLU A 100 -3.79 17.99 5.07
N GLN A 101 -2.77 17.11 4.98
CA GLN A 101 -2.55 16.27 3.80
C GLN A 101 -3.60 15.18 3.61
N LYS A 102 -4.24 14.70 4.68
CA LYS A 102 -5.33 13.71 4.61
C LYS A 102 -6.67 14.31 4.16
N ILE A 103 -6.86 15.62 4.31
CA ILE A 103 -8.12 16.32 3.99
C ILE A 103 -8.04 17.03 2.63
N ALA A 104 -6.83 17.29 2.12
CA ALA A 104 -6.65 17.94 0.83
C ALA A 104 -7.05 17.02 -0.34
N PRO A 105 -7.84 17.51 -1.32
CA PRO A 105 -8.17 16.73 -2.51
C PRO A 105 -6.92 16.46 -3.37
N PRO A 106 -6.90 15.36 -4.16
CA PRO A 106 -5.71 14.95 -4.90
C PRO A 106 -5.29 16.04 -5.90
N LYS A 107 -4.09 16.60 -5.71
CA LYS A 107 -3.50 17.54 -6.67
C LYS A 107 -3.14 16.80 -7.95
N LYS A 108 -3.73 17.23 -9.08
CA LYS A 108 -3.30 16.85 -10.43
C LYS A 108 -1.81 17.17 -10.61
N ILE A 109 -1.03 16.15 -10.95
CA ILE A 109 0.38 16.28 -11.30
C ILE A 109 0.45 16.74 -12.76
N ILE A 110 0.72 18.04 -12.98
CA ILE A 110 1.39 18.50 -14.21
C ILE A 110 2.43 19.54 -13.81
N SER A 111 3.64 19.29 -14.32
CA SER A 111 4.81 20.17 -14.44
C SER A 111 5.38 20.79 -13.17
N ASP A 112 6.53 20.27 -12.73
CA ASP A 112 7.74 21.09 -12.65
C ASP A 112 9.00 20.21 -12.68
N ILE A 113 9.41 19.87 -13.91
CA ILE A 113 10.82 19.69 -14.24
C ILE A 113 11.37 21.10 -14.40
N VAL A 114 12.01 21.65 -13.37
CA VAL A 114 12.96 22.76 -13.55
C VAL A 114 14.22 22.48 -12.73
N VAL A 115 15.20 22.02 -13.48
CA VAL A 115 16.65 22.03 -13.26
C VAL A 115 17.11 23.28 -12.50
N GLY A 116 17.89 23.06 -11.43
CA GLY A 116 18.57 24.11 -10.70
C GLY A 116 19.47 24.96 -11.60
N ARG A 117 19.33 26.28 -11.51
CA ARG A 117 20.30 27.24 -12.06
C ARG A 117 21.15 27.84 -10.95
N ALA A 118 22.45 27.59 -11.07
CA ALA A 118 23.51 28.27 -10.37
C ALA A 118 23.47 29.79 -10.62
N LYS A 119 23.78 30.57 -9.58
CA LYS A 119 24.06 32.00 -9.67
C LYS A 119 25.31 32.23 -10.54
N ARG A 120 25.16 32.98 -11.64
CA ARG A 120 26.25 33.75 -12.26
C ARG A 120 25.72 35.08 -12.78
N GLU A 121 26.56 36.09 -12.63
CA GLU A 121 26.32 37.52 -12.84
C GLU A 121 26.12 37.90 -14.31
N ILE A 122 25.48 39.05 -14.51
CA ILE A 122 24.97 39.59 -15.78
C ILE A 122 26.11 40.24 -16.60
N PRO A 123 26.06 40.17 -17.94
CA PRO A 123 26.09 41.43 -18.69
C PRO A 123 24.98 41.53 -19.76
N ILE A 124 24.48 42.75 -19.90
CA ILE A 124 23.38 43.20 -20.75
C ILE A 124 23.86 43.31 -22.20
N ILE A 125 23.12 42.73 -23.16
CA ILE A 125 23.16 43.13 -24.57
C ILE A 125 21.74 43.21 -25.15
N LYS A 126 21.41 44.38 -25.72
CA LYS A 126 20.17 44.73 -26.42
C LYS A 126 20.23 44.29 -27.89
N SER A 127 19.14 43.71 -28.41
CA SER A 127 18.64 43.87 -29.80
C SER A 127 17.36 43.01 -29.98
N LYS A 128 16.14 43.57 -30.04
CA LYS A 128 15.37 44.12 -31.18
C LYS A 128 14.88 43.09 -32.22
N ILE A 129 13.56 43.21 -32.53
CA ILE A 129 12.73 42.65 -33.64
C ILE A 129 11.89 41.42 -33.21
N LYS A 130 10.58 41.52 -32.87
CA LYS A 130 9.31 41.78 -33.65
C LYS A 130 8.98 40.56 -34.55
N GLU A 131 7.87 39.82 -34.45
CA GLU A 131 6.41 40.10 -34.54
C GLU A 131 5.64 39.00 -33.75
N GLU A 132 4.65 39.31 -32.90
CA GLU A 132 3.21 39.53 -33.12
C GLU A 132 2.41 38.28 -33.54
N ILE A 133 1.52 37.79 -32.65
CA ILE A 133 0.11 37.42 -32.90
C ILE A 133 -0.61 37.23 -31.55
N ARG A 134 -1.85 37.71 -31.50
CA ARG A 134 -2.70 38.05 -30.34
C ARG A 134 -3.39 36.84 -29.70
N LEU A 135 -3.56 36.90 -28.38
CA LEU A 135 -4.58 36.14 -27.63
C LEU A 135 -5.89 36.95 -27.56
N PRO A 136 -7.05 36.40 -27.97
CA PRO A 136 -8.34 37.05 -27.76
C PRO A 136 -8.77 37.01 -26.29
N GLN A 137 -9.43 38.09 -25.86
CA GLN A 137 -9.96 38.27 -24.51
C GLN A 137 -11.18 37.38 -24.25
N VAL A 138 -11.24 36.84 -23.05
CA VAL A 138 -12.36 36.07 -22.50
C VAL A 138 -13.51 37.03 -22.15
N GLN A 139 -14.63 36.90 -22.85
CA GLN A 139 -15.91 37.50 -22.50
C GLN A 139 -16.58 36.68 -21.41
N ARG A 140 -17.03 37.35 -20.34
CA ARG A 140 -17.91 36.76 -19.31
C ARG A 140 -19.32 36.65 -19.88
N VAL A 141 -19.93 35.47 -19.80
CA VAL A 141 -21.34 35.25 -20.08
C VAL A 141 -22.09 35.11 -18.74
N PRO A 142 -23.24 35.80 -18.56
CA PRO A 142 -23.98 35.87 -17.30
C PRO A 142 -24.93 34.68 -17.07
N GLU A 143 -25.31 34.49 -15.80
CA GLU A 143 -26.30 33.50 -15.33
C GLU A 143 -27.70 33.75 -15.91
N PRO A 144 -28.49 32.69 -16.18
CA PRO A 144 -29.83 32.83 -16.75
C PRO A 144 -30.91 32.98 -15.67
N THR A 145 -31.87 33.85 -15.98
CA THR A 145 -33.16 34.05 -15.30
C THR A 145 -34.20 33.06 -15.82
N GLU A 146 -35.14 32.69 -14.95
CA GLU A 146 -36.33 31.89 -15.24
C GLU A 146 -37.37 32.68 -16.07
N GLU A 147 -37.88 32.05 -17.13
CA GLU A 147 -39.27 32.05 -17.65
C GLU A 147 -39.28 31.84 -19.17
N GLU A 148 -39.67 30.63 -19.62
CA GLU A 148 -40.60 30.43 -20.74
C GLU A 148 -41.02 28.94 -20.88
N LEU A 149 -42.30 28.71 -20.53
CA LEU A 149 -43.29 27.87 -21.23
C LEU A 149 -43.22 26.33 -21.16
N ALA A 150 -43.95 25.80 -20.17
CA ALA A 150 -45.22 25.06 -20.32
C ALA A 150 -45.30 23.78 -21.18
N GLY A 151 -45.81 22.72 -20.55
CA GLY A 151 -46.47 21.59 -21.21
C GLY A 151 -46.71 20.35 -20.34
N GLU A 152 -47.87 20.33 -19.64
CA GLU A 152 -48.78 19.19 -19.36
C GLU A 152 -48.22 17.97 -18.56
N GLU A 153 -48.87 17.35 -17.56
CA GLU A 153 -50.30 17.13 -17.29
C GLU A 153 -50.54 16.63 -15.84
N PHE A 154 -51.80 16.70 -15.39
CA PHE A 154 -52.36 16.52 -14.03
C PHE A 154 -52.36 15.10 -13.42
N ARG A 155 -52.32 15.02 -12.07
CA ARG A 155 -53.16 14.22 -11.10
C ARG A 155 -52.42 14.12 -9.74
N ASP A 156 -52.99 14.26 -8.55
CA ASP A 156 -54.36 14.31 -8.06
C ASP A 156 -54.38 14.91 -6.63
N LEU A 157 -55.57 15.34 -6.21
CA LEU A 157 -56.01 16.12 -5.04
C LEU A 157 -55.57 15.66 -3.62
N GLY A 158 -55.57 16.62 -2.66
CA GLY A 158 -55.63 16.25 -1.24
C GLY A 158 -55.39 17.31 -0.14
N ASP A 159 -55.99 18.50 -0.23
CA ASP A 159 -56.52 19.34 0.88
C ASP A 159 -55.68 19.81 2.11
N LYS A 160 -55.61 21.17 2.20
CA LYS A 160 -55.79 22.08 3.37
C LYS A 160 -54.59 22.78 4.04
N GLU A 161 -54.34 24.02 3.57
CA GLU A 161 -54.39 25.33 4.28
C GLU A 161 -54.63 25.29 5.81
N GLU A 162 -54.10 26.15 6.70
CA GLU A 162 -53.35 27.41 6.59
C GLU A 162 -52.80 27.80 7.99
N HIS A 163 -51.81 28.71 8.01
CA HIS A 163 -51.42 29.63 9.11
C HIS A 163 -50.81 29.12 10.43
N PHE A 164 -49.52 29.43 10.65
CA PHE A 164 -49.09 30.38 11.71
C PHE A 164 -47.58 30.71 11.56
N GLU A 165 -47.28 31.95 11.17
CA GLU A 165 -45.99 32.59 11.45
C GLU A 165 -45.92 33.05 12.92
N GLU A 166 -44.70 33.33 13.34
CA GLU A 166 -44.32 33.95 14.61
C GLU A 166 -44.44 33.06 15.85
N LEU A 167 -43.29 32.53 16.28
CA LEU A 167 -42.79 32.76 17.63
C LEU A 167 -41.33 32.31 17.74
N PHE A 168 -40.53 33.13 18.42
CA PHE A 168 -39.19 32.89 18.96
C PHE A 168 -37.95 33.26 18.11
N LYS A 169 -37.74 34.58 17.99
CA LYS A 169 -36.40 35.16 18.21
C LYS A 169 -36.17 35.30 19.72
N LYS A 170 -35.08 34.72 20.22
CA LYS A 170 -34.47 35.07 21.51
C LYS A 170 -33.17 35.79 21.20
N GLU A 171 -33.12 37.07 21.54
CA GLU A 171 -31.96 37.94 21.40
C GLU A 171 -30.95 37.70 22.53
N GLU A 172 -29.64 37.88 22.23
CA GLU A 172 -28.75 38.60 23.13
C GLU A 172 -27.72 39.46 22.38
N LYS A 173 -27.72 40.75 22.76
CA LYS A 173 -26.60 41.70 23.00
C LYS A 173 -25.76 42.21 21.81
N SER A 174 -25.73 43.54 21.65
CA SER A 174 -24.73 44.42 22.34
C SER A 174 -24.85 45.90 21.92
N SER A 175 -24.34 46.81 22.79
CA SER A 175 -23.80 48.17 22.47
C SER A 175 -24.82 49.24 21.97
N LYS A 176 -24.92 50.50 22.43
CA LYS A 176 -23.96 51.48 23.00
C LYS A 176 -24.69 52.71 23.61
N LYS A 177 -23.92 53.62 24.24
CA LYS A 177 -24.24 54.85 25.03
C LYS A 177 -24.88 56.04 24.27
N GLU A 178 -25.57 56.91 25.02
CA GLU A 178 -25.45 58.41 25.18
C GLU A 178 -26.83 59.04 25.51
N LYS A 179 -27.09 59.56 26.73
CA LYS A 179 -26.83 60.91 27.32
C LYS A 179 -27.68 62.09 26.79
N GLU A 180 -28.42 62.70 27.74
CA GLU A 180 -28.85 64.13 27.86
C GLU A 180 -29.90 64.62 26.82
N THR A 181 -30.89 65.49 27.06
CA THR A 181 -31.36 66.37 28.16
C THR A 181 -32.72 67.00 27.78
N LEU A 182 -33.56 67.28 28.80
CA LEU A 182 -34.43 68.46 29.03
C LEU A 182 -35.58 68.91 28.08
N TYR A 183 -36.61 69.45 28.77
CA TYR A 183 -37.80 70.24 28.39
C TYR A 183 -39.06 69.45 27.98
N ALA A 184 -40.05 69.30 28.87
CA ALA A 184 -41.06 70.28 29.30
C ALA A 184 -42.20 70.46 28.27
N GLY A 185 -43.41 70.08 28.67
CA GLY A 185 -44.64 70.29 27.89
C GLY A 185 -45.81 69.53 28.49
N GLU A 186 -46.64 70.24 29.23
CA GLU A 186 -47.86 69.82 29.92
C GLU A 186 -48.83 69.01 29.05
N LYS A 187 -49.46 67.97 29.63
CA LYS A 187 -50.86 67.60 29.33
C LYS A 187 -51.55 67.07 30.58
N GLU A 188 -52.61 67.78 30.97
CA GLU A 188 -53.63 67.35 31.91
C GLU A 188 -54.49 66.18 31.37
N PRO A 189 -55.24 65.48 32.24
CA PRO A 189 -55.54 64.06 32.09
C PRO A 189 -56.86 63.79 31.35
N SER A 190 -56.94 62.67 30.64
CA SER A 190 -58.22 62.05 30.31
C SER A 190 -58.50 60.88 31.25
N SER A 191 -59.70 60.88 31.80
CA SER A 191 -60.17 60.04 32.88
C SER A 191 -60.67 58.69 32.34
N PHE A 192 -60.04 57.59 32.75
CA PHE A 192 -60.71 56.29 32.80
C PHE A 192 -60.98 55.90 34.25
N LYS A 193 -62.26 55.71 34.53
CA LYS A 193 -62.85 55.55 35.86
C LYS A 193 -62.32 54.29 36.55
N PHE A 194 -61.87 54.44 37.79
CA PHE A 194 -61.47 53.35 38.69
C PHE A 194 -62.63 52.35 38.87
N PHE A 195 -62.48 51.15 38.32
CA PHE A 195 -63.22 49.99 38.81
C PHE A 195 -62.65 49.59 40.18
N ASN A 196 -63.52 49.32 41.15
CA ASN A 196 -63.19 48.96 42.53
C ASN A 196 -62.04 47.92 42.61
N LEU A 197 -60.82 48.36 42.94
CA LEU A 197 -59.60 47.54 42.99
C LEU A 197 -59.75 46.29 43.87
N LYS A 198 -60.59 46.38 44.91
CA LYS A 198 -60.93 45.26 45.81
C LYS A 198 -61.73 44.13 45.12
N ARG A 199 -62.59 44.46 44.15
CA ARG A 199 -63.36 43.45 43.38
C ARG A 199 -62.52 42.81 42.29
N ALA A 200 -61.64 43.58 41.64
CA ALA A 200 -60.67 43.06 40.68
C ALA A 200 -59.69 42.08 41.35
N ALA A 201 -59.21 42.40 42.56
CA ALA A 201 -58.38 41.49 43.36
C ALA A 201 -59.10 40.18 43.71
N LEU A 202 -60.40 40.24 44.05
CA LEU A 202 -61.21 39.07 44.38
C LEU A 202 -61.44 38.15 43.17
N ILE A 203 -61.66 38.73 41.98
CA ILE A 203 -61.80 37.98 40.72
C ILE A 203 -60.47 37.34 40.32
N LEU A 204 -59.35 38.03 40.54
CA LEU A 204 -58.01 37.49 40.28
C LEU A 204 -57.72 36.28 41.20
N ILE A 205 -58.05 36.38 42.48
CA ILE A 205 -57.89 35.27 43.44
C ILE A 205 -58.77 34.08 43.05
N ALA A 206 -60.02 34.31 42.64
CA ALA A 206 -60.90 33.25 42.16
C ALA A 206 -60.34 32.58 40.90
N LEU A 207 -59.79 33.35 39.95
CA LEU A 207 -59.14 32.82 38.75
C LEU A 207 -57.89 31.99 39.08
N ILE A 208 -57.09 32.41 40.05
CA ILE A 208 -55.92 31.65 40.51
C ILE A 208 -56.35 30.35 41.17
N LEU A 209 -57.42 30.36 41.97
CA LEU A 209 -57.95 29.15 42.61
C LEU A 209 -58.53 28.18 41.59
N VAL A 210 -59.30 28.67 40.61
CA VAL A 210 -59.86 27.84 39.54
C VAL A 210 -58.77 27.32 38.61
N GLY A 211 -57.81 28.16 38.23
CA GLY A 211 -56.65 27.77 37.42
C GLY A 211 -55.74 26.78 38.14
N GLY A 212 -55.53 26.97 39.45
CA GLY A 212 -54.81 26.04 40.32
C GLY A 212 -55.52 24.71 40.44
N PHE A 213 -56.84 24.72 40.65
CA PHE A 213 -57.65 23.49 40.68
C PHE A 213 -57.62 22.75 39.34
N TYR A 214 -57.74 23.47 38.23
CA TYR A 214 -57.61 22.91 36.89
C TYR A 214 -56.23 22.28 36.66
N TYR A 215 -55.16 22.96 37.10
CA TYR A 215 -53.80 22.44 37.00
C TYR A 215 -53.60 21.17 37.84
N VAL A 216 -54.12 21.14 39.07
CA VAL A 216 -54.06 19.97 39.96
C VAL A 216 -54.86 18.79 39.40
N TYR A 217 -56.03 19.06 38.80
CA TYR A 217 -56.92 18.00 38.32
C TYR A 217 -56.51 17.45 36.95
N PHE A 218 -56.06 18.30 36.01
CA PHE A 218 -55.80 17.89 34.63
C PHE A 218 -54.32 17.67 34.31
N ILE A 219 -53.38 18.35 34.99
CA ILE A 219 -51.96 18.34 34.61
C ILE A 219 -51.11 17.51 35.58
N LEU A 220 -51.49 17.50 36.86
CA LEU A 220 -50.77 16.81 37.94
C LEU A 220 -50.91 15.28 37.99
N PRO A 221 -51.99 14.63 37.50
CA PRO A 221 -52.03 13.17 37.45
C PRO A 221 -51.16 12.66 36.29
N LYS A 222 -49.83 12.75 36.46
CA LYS A 222 -48.83 12.07 35.65
C LYS A 222 -48.17 11.02 36.54
N ALA A 223 -48.37 9.75 36.22
CA ALA A 223 -47.66 8.65 36.85
C ALA A 223 -46.46 8.29 35.96
N GLU A 224 -45.26 8.44 36.48
CA GLU A 224 -44.05 7.97 35.82
C GLU A 224 -43.73 6.57 36.35
N ILE A 225 -43.93 5.54 35.51
CA ILE A 225 -43.64 4.15 35.88
C ILE A 225 -42.19 3.87 35.52
N SER A 226 -41.31 3.80 36.54
CA SER A 226 -39.93 3.36 36.37
C SER A 226 -39.81 1.87 36.61
N ILE A 227 -39.77 1.07 35.54
CA ILE A 227 -39.54 -0.38 35.61
C ILE A 227 -38.03 -0.61 35.65
N LYS A 228 -37.51 -1.07 36.79
CA LYS A 228 -36.13 -1.55 36.91
C LYS A 228 -36.14 -3.07 36.84
N THR A 229 -35.91 -3.63 35.65
CA THR A 229 -35.75 -5.07 35.46
C THR A 229 -34.40 -5.53 36.01
N LYS A 230 -34.39 -6.72 36.60
CA LYS A 230 -33.16 -7.37 37.05
C LYS A 230 -32.68 -8.27 35.91
N SER A 231 -31.55 -7.94 35.29
CA SER A 231 -30.91 -8.80 34.31
C SER A 231 -29.81 -9.66 34.95
N GLU A 232 -29.70 -10.89 34.46
CA GLU A 232 -28.64 -11.82 34.81
C GLU A 232 -27.72 -12.01 33.59
N PRO A 233 -26.38 -11.84 33.77
CA PRO A 233 -25.43 -12.02 32.69
C PRO A 233 -25.24 -13.52 32.41
N ILE A 234 -25.35 -13.88 31.13
CA ILE A 234 -25.10 -15.21 30.59
C ILE A 234 -23.83 -15.14 29.76
N ASN A 235 -22.78 -15.82 30.24
CA ASN A 235 -21.50 -15.94 29.54
C ASN A 235 -21.21 -17.40 29.26
N PHE A 236 -20.90 -17.73 28.01
CA PHE A 236 -20.43 -19.07 27.65
C PHE A 236 -19.62 -19.08 26.37
N GLU A 237 -18.78 -20.09 26.25
CA GLU A 237 -18.07 -20.40 25.01
C GLU A 237 -18.77 -21.56 24.30
N THR A 238 -18.87 -21.46 22.98
CA THR A 238 -19.37 -22.53 22.12
C THR A 238 -18.41 -22.76 20.95
N GLY A 239 -18.12 -24.02 20.64
CA GLY A 239 -17.45 -24.39 19.40
C GLY A 239 -18.47 -24.43 18.27
N LEU A 240 -18.13 -23.84 17.13
CA LEU A 240 -18.89 -23.91 15.89
C LEU A 240 -18.03 -24.51 14.79
N ILE A 241 -18.68 -25.19 13.86
CA ILE A 241 -18.05 -25.79 12.69
C ILE A 241 -18.68 -25.17 11.45
N ALA A 242 -17.91 -24.39 10.71
CA ALA A 242 -18.26 -23.89 9.39
C ALA A 242 -17.93 -24.95 8.34
N ASP A 243 -18.92 -25.45 7.61
CA ASP A 243 -18.76 -26.52 6.62
C ASP A 243 -19.34 -26.09 5.26
N LYS A 244 -18.56 -26.26 4.18
CA LYS A 244 -19.01 -25.98 2.81
C LYS A 244 -20.09 -26.94 2.31
N ASN A 245 -20.11 -28.15 2.86
CA ASN A 245 -20.90 -29.26 2.32
C ASN A 245 -22.35 -29.28 2.84
N ILE A 246 -22.69 -28.38 3.75
CA ILE A 246 -24.05 -28.25 4.29
C ILE A 246 -24.69 -26.95 3.80
N ASN A 247 -25.99 -27.02 3.52
CA ASN A 247 -26.78 -25.86 3.08
C ASN A 247 -27.74 -25.36 4.18
N THR A 248 -27.81 -26.07 5.30
CA THR A 248 -28.73 -25.79 6.42
C THR A 248 -27.99 -25.89 7.73
N VAL A 249 -28.33 -25.04 8.69
CA VAL A 249 -27.74 -25.03 10.03
C VAL A 249 -28.12 -26.30 10.81
N ASP A 250 -27.11 -27.00 11.32
CA ASP A 250 -27.28 -28.09 12.29
C ASP A 250 -27.04 -27.54 13.70
N VAL A 251 -28.15 -27.21 14.37
CA VAL A 251 -28.13 -26.61 15.71
C VAL A 251 -27.70 -27.61 16.80
N GLN A 252 -27.87 -28.92 16.58
CA GLN A 252 -27.50 -29.93 17.58
C GLN A 252 -25.99 -30.13 17.63
N ASN A 253 -25.35 -30.15 16.46
CA ASN A 253 -23.91 -30.36 16.32
C ASN A 253 -23.11 -29.05 16.17
N GLY A 254 -23.79 -27.89 16.14
CA GLY A 254 -23.16 -26.58 16.03
C GLY A 254 -22.50 -26.36 14.66
N VAL A 255 -23.06 -26.93 13.59
CA VAL A 255 -22.50 -26.84 12.23
C VAL A 255 -23.28 -25.83 11.41
N ILE A 256 -22.57 -24.89 10.76
CA ILE A 256 -23.16 -23.82 9.95
C ILE A 256 -22.64 -23.88 8.50
N PRO A 257 -23.45 -23.49 7.50
CA PRO A 257 -23.00 -23.35 6.11
C PRO A 257 -21.89 -22.30 5.97
N ALA A 258 -20.86 -22.63 5.19
CA ALA A 258 -19.77 -21.71 4.88
C ALA A 258 -19.50 -21.61 3.38
N GLN A 259 -19.20 -20.39 2.92
CA GLN A 259 -18.78 -20.14 1.55
C GLN A 259 -17.28 -19.87 1.52
N PHE A 260 -16.56 -20.59 0.66
CA PHE A 260 -15.13 -20.44 0.50
C PHE A 260 -14.85 -19.60 -0.73
N PHE A 261 -13.99 -18.60 -0.54
CA PHE A 261 -13.53 -17.72 -1.61
C PHE A 261 -12.05 -17.97 -1.85
N GLN A 262 -11.60 -17.71 -3.07
CA GLN A 262 -10.19 -17.69 -3.42
C GLN A 262 -9.90 -16.68 -4.52
N ASN A 263 -8.71 -16.08 -4.49
CA ASN A 263 -8.16 -15.29 -5.58
C ASN A 263 -6.66 -15.52 -5.68
N GLU A 264 -6.15 -15.35 -6.88
CA GLU A 264 -4.72 -15.30 -7.15
C GLU A 264 -4.38 -13.88 -7.56
N SER A 265 -3.30 -13.36 -6.98
CA SER A 265 -2.75 -12.04 -7.27
C SER A 265 -1.28 -12.21 -7.66
N GLU A 266 -0.86 -11.48 -8.68
CA GLU A 266 0.52 -11.52 -9.20
C GLU A 266 1.09 -10.09 -9.24
N GLU A 267 2.37 -9.97 -8.86
CA GLU A 267 3.10 -8.71 -8.93
C GLU A 267 4.54 -8.94 -9.36
N SER A 268 5.06 -7.98 -10.15
CA SER A 268 6.43 -7.99 -10.65
C SER A 268 7.08 -6.63 -10.43
N LYS A 269 8.26 -6.61 -9.79
CA LYS A 269 9.01 -5.39 -9.46
C LYS A 269 10.50 -5.54 -9.73
N THR A 270 11.10 -4.45 -10.20
CA THR A 270 12.53 -4.39 -10.54
C THR A 270 13.32 -3.69 -9.46
N PHE A 271 14.48 -4.26 -9.11
CA PHE A 271 15.37 -3.79 -8.06
C PHE A 271 16.80 -3.64 -8.60
N PRO A 272 17.58 -2.66 -8.11
CA PRO A 272 18.97 -2.50 -8.50
C PRO A 272 19.88 -3.49 -7.78
N SER A 273 20.89 -3.98 -8.48
CA SER A 273 21.97 -4.77 -7.89
C SER A 273 22.95 -3.88 -7.11
N THR A 274 23.34 -4.30 -5.91
CA THR A 274 24.27 -3.53 -5.05
C THR A 274 25.68 -4.11 -5.01
N GLY A 275 25.84 -5.40 -5.26
CA GLY A 275 27.13 -6.06 -5.30
C GLY A 275 28.01 -5.57 -6.45
N GLU A 276 29.32 -5.57 -6.22
CA GLU A 276 30.32 -5.36 -7.26
C GLU A 276 31.23 -6.58 -7.34
N LYS A 277 31.49 -7.04 -8.56
CA LYS A 277 32.44 -8.12 -8.83
C LYS A 277 33.41 -7.65 -9.90
N GLU A 278 34.69 -7.88 -9.67
CA GLU A 278 35.69 -7.71 -10.71
C GLU A 278 35.66 -8.94 -11.60
N VAL A 279 35.34 -8.73 -12.87
CA VAL A 279 35.25 -9.79 -13.88
C VAL A 279 36.27 -9.57 -14.97
N SER A 280 36.80 -10.69 -15.46
CA SER A 280 37.76 -10.78 -16.54
C SER A 280 37.33 -11.95 -17.43
N GLU A 281 36.22 -11.75 -18.13
CA GLU A 281 35.59 -12.75 -18.99
C GLU A 281 35.85 -12.44 -20.46
N LYS A 282 36.10 -13.50 -21.23
CA LYS A 282 36.39 -13.43 -22.67
C LYS A 282 35.14 -13.75 -23.45
N ALA A 283 34.89 -12.97 -24.50
CA ALA A 283 33.77 -13.23 -25.40
C ALA A 283 33.95 -14.57 -26.10
N ARG A 284 32.87 -15.34 -26.21
CA ARG A 284 32.82 -16.63 -26.90
C ARG A 284 31.72 -16.62 -27.95
N GLY A 285 31.89 -17.48 -28.95
CA GLY A 285 30.85 -17.73 -29.91
C GLY A 285 31.26 -18.75 -30.96
N LYS A 286 30.44 -18.83 -32.02
CA LYS A 286 30.57 -19.81 -33.08
C LYS A 286 30.96 -19.13 -34.39
N VAL A 287 31.94 -19.69 -35.08
CA VAL A 287 32.37 -19.25 -36.40
C VAL A 287 32.30 -20.44 -37.34
N VAL A 288 31.76 -20.24 -38.54
CA VAL A 288 31.81 -21.22 -39.62
C VAL A 288 33.01 -20.89 -40.48
N ILE A 289 34.00 -21.78 -40.56
CA ILE A 289 35.17 -21.57 -41.42
C ILE A 289 34.94 -22.29 -42.74
N TYR A 290 35.20 -21.58 -43.83
CA TYR A 290 35.06 -22.02 -45.21
C TYR A 290 36.43 -22.26 -45.84
N ASN A 291 36.53 -23.35 -46.60
CA ASN A 291 37.66 -23.66 -47.46
C ASN A 291 37.19 -23.59 -48.92
N GLN A 292 37.65 -22.57 -49.62
CA GLN A 292 37.49 -22.38 -51.07
C GLN A 292 38.86 -22.44 -51.78
N TYR A 293 39.92 -22.85 -51.10
CA TYR A 293 41.28 -22.85 -51.65
C TYR A 293 41.60 -24.16 -52.40
N SER A 294 41.35 -25.31 -51.78
CA SER A 294 41.76 -26.61 -52.33
C SER A 294 40.85 -27.76 -51.91
N SER A 295 40.83 -28.84 -52.69
CA SER A 295 40.17 -30.11 -52.33
C SER A 295 40.90 -30.91 -51.23
N GLY A 296 42.06 -30.43 -50.75
CA GLY A 296 42.74 -30.99 -49.59
C GLY A 296 42.13 -30.48 -48.27
N GLU A 297 42.08 -31.35 -47.27
CA GLU A 297 41.70 -31.00 -45.91
C GLU A 297 42.76 -30.09 -45.26
N GLN A 298 42.32 -29.12 -44.46
CA GLN A 298 43.21 -28.25 -43.71
C GLN A 298 42.93 -28.38 -42.22
N THR A 299 43.93 -28.87 -41.49
CA THR A 299 43.87 -28.89 -40.02
C THR A 299 44.21 -27.50 -39.48
N LEU A 300 43.36 -26.96 -38.62
CA LEU A 300 43.63 -25.77 -37.82
C LEU A 300 43.82 -26.21 -36.37
N VAL A 301 44.95 -25.80 -35.79
CA VAL A 301 45.29 -26.15 -34.41
C VAL A 301 44.49 -25.32 -33.42
N LYS A 302 44.29 -25.86 -32.22
CA LYS A 302 43.86 -25.06 -31.07
C LYS A 302 44.72 -23.80 -30.97
N THR A 303 44.09 -22.67 -30.64
CA THR A 303 44.69 -21.33 -30.57
C THR A 303 45.03 -20.63 -31.90
N THR A 304 44.67 -21.21 -33.06
CA THR A 304 44.76 -20.48 -34.34
C THR A 304 43.98 -19.16 -34.25
N ARG A 305 44.63 -18.08 -34.69
CA ARG A 305 44.09 -16.71 -34.64
C ARG A 305 43.12 -16.48 -35.79
N LEU A 306 41.97 -15.91 -35.47
CA LEU A 306 40.93 -15.44 -36.36
C LEU A 306 40.74 -13.95 -36.12
N ARG A 307 40.92 -13.13 -37.15
CA ARG A 307 40.80 -11.66 -37.05
C ARG A 307 39.45 -11.23 -37.62
N SER A 308 38.63 -10.56 -36.83
CA SER A 308 37.38 -9.96 -37.31
C SER A 308 37.65 -8.79 -38.24
N GLU A 309 36.62 -8.34 -38.96
CA GLU A 309 36.68 -7.12 -39.78
C GLU A 309 37.12 -5.88 -38.97
N ASP A 310 36.66 -5.77 -37.72
CA ASP A 310 37.07 -4.72 -36.75
C ASP A 310 38.47 -4.92 -36.14
N GLY A 311 39.25 -5.88 -36.66
CA GLY A 311 40.62 -6.15 -36.21
C GLY A 311 40.75 -6.93 -34.90
N LYS A 312 39.64 -7.39 -34.31
CA LYS A 312 39.63 -8.15 -33.03
C LYS A 312 40.09 -9.58 -33.25
N ILE A 313 40.92 -10.08 -32.35
CA ILE A 313 41.48 -11.43 -32.45
C ILE A 313 40.69 -12.40 -31.58
N PHE A 314 40.25 -13.49 -32.20
CA PHE A 314 39.67 -14.65 -31.55
C PHE A 314 40.56 -15.86 -31.81
N ARG A 315 40.48 -16.85 -30.93
CA ARG A 315 41.28 -18.07 -30.98
C ARG A 315 40.37 -19.28 -30.96
N LEU A 316 40.72 -20.26 -31.78
CA LEU A 316 40.08 -21.58 -31.78
C LEU A 316 40.24 -22.25 -30.41
N THR A 317 39.14 -22.76 -29.86
CA THR A 317 39.15 -23.50 -28.58
C THR A 317 39.68 -24.92 -28.72
N ASP A 318 39.53 -25.50 -29.92
CA ASP A 318 39.86 -26.89 -30.23
C ASP A 318 40.54 -27.02 -31.59
N THR A 319 41.30 -28.09 -31.78
CA THR A 319 41.87 -28.44 -33.08
C THR A 319 40.78 -29.02 -33.97
N VAL A 320 40.63 -28.47 -35.17
CA VAL A 320 39.54 -28.80 -36.10
C VAL A 320 40.08 -29.04 -37.49
N ILE A 321 39.52 -30.04 -38.18
CA ILE A 321 39.87 -30.37 -39.56
C ILE A 321 38.78 -29.78 -40.45
N ILE A 322 39.17 -28.89 -41.36
CA ILE A 322 38.27 -28.28 -42.33
C ILE A 322 38.33 -29.11 -43.61
N PRO A 323 37.20 -29.69 -44.06
CA PRO A 323 37.16 -30.47 -45.29
C PRO A 323 37.59 -29.64 -46.51
N GLY A 324 38.13 -30.32 -47.51
CA GLY A 324 38.49 -29.74 -48.80
C GLY A 324 37.27 -29.27 -49.59
N ALA A 325 37.45 -28.27 -50.46
CA ALA A 325 36.40 -27.82 -51.39
C ALA A 325 36.06 -28.90 -52.43
N THR A 326 34.77 -29.08 -52.73
CA THR A 326 34.28 -30.03 -53.73
C THR A 326 34.06 -29.31 -55.06
N ILE A 327 34.38 -29.96 -56.18
CA ILE A 327 34.14 -29.43 -57.52
C ILE A 327 32.86 -30.08 -58.04
N GLU A 328 31.77 -29.31 -58.10
CA GLU A 328 30.52 -29.70 -58.76
C GLU A 328 30.35 -28.82 -60.01
N GLU A 329 30.19 -29.45 -61.18
CA GLU A 329 29.96 -28.76 -62.47
C GLU A 329 30.98 -27.67 -62.84
N GLY A 330 32.26 -27.86 -62.46
CA GLY A 330 33.34 -26.89 -62.75
C GLY A 330 33.33 -25.64 -61.86
N LYS A 331 32.47 -25.59 -60.82
CA LYS A 331 32.46 -24.54 -59.80
C LYS A 331 32.99 -25.11 -58.48
N ILE A 332 33.86 -24.35 -57.81
CA ILE A 332 34.40 -24.70 -56.48
C ILE A 332 33.30 -24.42 -55.45
N VAL A 333 32.70 -25.48 -54.90
CA VAL A 333 31.77 -25.39 -53.77
C VAL A 333 32.59 -25.40 -52.48
N ALA A 334 32.53 -24.29 -51.73
CA ALA A 334 33.28 -24.16 -50.50
C ALA A 334 32.73 -25.11 -49.42
N SER A 335 33.60 -25.98 -48.91
CA SER A 335 33.28 -26.82 -47.76
C SER A 335 33.44 -26.01 -46.48
N SER A 336 32.63 -26.31 -45.46
CA SER A 336 32.64 -25.53 -44.22
C SER A 336 32.49 -26.37 -42.97
N ARG A 337 33.00 -25.85 -41.85
CA ARG A 337 32.91 -26.47 -40.52
C ARG A 337 32.60 -25.41 -39.47
N GLU A 338 31.63 -25.69 -38.61
CA GLU A 338 31.35 -24.86 -37.42
C GLU A 338 32.39 -25.14 -36.33
N VAL A 339 32.94 -24.07 -35.78
CA VAL A 339 33.99 -24.11 -34.76
C VAL A 339 33.68 -23.12 -33.63
N TYR A 340 34.18 -23.43 -32.43
CA TYR A 340 34.07 -22.56 -31.27
C TYR A 340 35.31 -21.68 -31.15
N VAL A 341 35.08 -20.40 -30.83
CA VAL A 341 36.13 -19.40 -30.70
C VAL A 341 35.99 -18.63 -29.40
N GLU A 342 37.13 -18.20 -28.85
CA GLU A 342 37.22 -17.37 -27.65
C GLU A 342 38.11 -16.15 -27.95
N ALA A 343 37.75 -14.98 -27.40
CA ALA A 343 38.53 -13.75 -27.56
C ALA A 343 39.96 -13.87 -27.01
N ASP A 344 40.91 -13.18 -27.64
CA ASP A 344 42.29 -13.14 -27.17
C ASP A 344 42.39 -12.45 -25.79
N GLU A 345 41.65 -11.37 -25.61
CA GLU A 345 41.59 -10.58 -24.39
C GLU A 345 40.16 -10.47 -23.83
N PRO A 346 40.01 -10.30 -22.51
CA PRO A 346 38.72 -10.07 -21.87
C PRO A 346 38.21 -8.63 -22.15
N GLY A 347 36.88 -8.46 -22.16
CA GLY A 347 36.24 -7.14 -22.27
C GLY A 347 35.03 -7.07 -23.19
N GLU A 348 34.15 -6.11 -22.91
CA GLU A 348 32.93 -5.86 -23.70
C GLU A 348 33.24 -5.49 -25.16
N ALA A 349 34.45 -4.96 -25.41
CA ALA A 349 34.92 -4.63 -26.75
C ALA A 349 35.14 -5.85 -27.68
N TYR A 350 35.00 -7.07 -27.17
CA TYR A 350 34.99 -8.32 -27.96
C TYR A 350 33.57 -8.90 -28.13
N ASN A 351 32.53 -8.27 -27.58
CA ASN A 351 31.14 -8.63 -27.84
C ASN A 351 30.67 -8.04 -29.18
N ILE A 352 31.14 -8.65 -30.27
CA ILE A 352 30.88 -8.18 -31.64
C ILE A 352 29.67 -8.91 -32.26
N GLY A 353 28.96 -8.21 -33.14
CA GLY A 353 27.89 -8.81 -33.94
C GLY A 353 28.41 -9.82 -34.98
N PRO A 354 27.50 -10.43 -35.77
CA PRO A 354 27.87 -11.33 -36.85
C PRO A 354 28.78 -10.64 -37.87
N THR A 355 29.99 -11.16 -38.04
CA THR A 355 31.02 -10.62 -38.95
C THR A 355 31.83 -11.72 -39.62
N LYS A 356 32.65 -11.33 -40.60
CA LYS A 356 33.63 -12.18 -41.28
C LYS A 356 34.96 -12.16 -40.53
N PHE A 357 35.66 -13.28 -40.62
CA PHE A 357 36.97 -13.49 -40.01
C PHE A 357 37.99 -13.90 -41.07
N THR A 358 39.20 -13.38 -40.97
CA THR A 358 40.36 -13.85 -41.72
C THR A 358 41.28 -14.66 -40.82
N ILE A 359 42.17 -15.46 -41.41
CA ILE A 359 43.18 -16.23 -40.68
C ILE A 359 44.55 -15.56 -40.93
N PRO A 360 45.05 -14.70 -40.02
CA PRO A 360 46.34 -14.03 -40.22
C PRO A 360 47.52 -14.99 -40.37
N GLY A 361 47.41 -16.23 -39.85
CA GLY A 361 48.44 -17.25 -40.02
C GLY A 361 48.67 -17.71 -41.47
N PHE A 362 47.77 -17.37 -42.40
CA PHE A 362 47.93 -17.65 -43.83
C PHE A 362 48.35 -16.42 -44.64
N GLU A 363 48.47 -15.25 -44.00
CA GLU A 363 48.87 -13.99 -44.64
C GLU A 363 50.21 -14.16 -45.37
N GLY A 364 50.29 -13.71 -46.63
CA GLY A 364 51.44 -13.92 -47.52
C GLY A 364 51.45 -15.26 -48.27
N THR A 365 50.47 -16.16 -48.05
CA THR A 365 50.29 -17.39 -48.84
C THR A 365 49.03 -17.33 -49.71
N PRO A 366 48.95 -18.07 -50.82
CA PRO A 366 47.73 -18.18 -51.63
C PRO A 366 46.51 -18.72 -50.85
N LYS A 367 46.72 -19.33 -49.68
CA LYS A 367 45.66 -19.82 -48.79
C LYS A 367 44.86 -18.67 -48.16
N TYR A 368 45.44 -17.48 -48.03
CA TYR A 368 44.78 -16.35 -47.36
C TYR A 368 43.49 -15.90 -48.04
N SER A 369 43.45 -15.93 -49.38
CA SER A 369 42.26 -15.56 -50.16
C SER A 369 41.19 -16.66 -50.21
N GLY A 370 41.58 -17.92 -50.00
CA GLY A 370 40.69 -19.07 -50.10
C GLY A 370 40.15 -19.60 -48.77
N PHE A 371 40.67 -19.16 -47.62
CA PHE A 371 40.15 -19.51 -46.30
C PHE A 371 39.60 -18.29 -45.58
N TYR A 372 38.33 -18.36 -45.18
CA TYR A 372 37.69 -17.31 -44.39
C TYR A 372 36.69 -17.90 -43.39
N GLY A 373 36.49 -17.19 -42.28
CA GLY A 373 35.46 -17.50 -41.29
C GLY A 373 34.28 -16.56 -41.42
N GLN A 374 33.10 -17.00 -41.02
CA GLN A 374 31.93 -16.15 -40.86
C GLN A 374 31.14 -16.59 -39.63
N SER A 375 30.81 -15.63 -38.78
CA SER A 375 29.89 -15.85 -37.67
C SER A 375 28.46 -15.53 -38.11
N LYS A 376 27.51 -16.39 -37.72
CA LYS A 376 26.08 -16.13 -37.89
C LYS A 376 25.43 -15.54 -36.63
N SER A 377 26.01 -15.85 -35.47
CA SER A 377 25.59 -15.36 -34.16
C SER A 377 26.61 -14.37 -33.60
N ALA A 378 26.17 -13.44 -32.76
CA ALA A 378 27.07 -12.51 -32.07
C ALA A 378 28.02 -13.25 -31.11
N MET A 379 29.21 -12.70 -30.94
CA MET A 379 30.13 -13.07 -29.86
C MET A 379 29.64 -12.39 -28.59
N THR A 380 29.51 -13.14 -27.48
CA THR A 380 28.95 -12.63 -26.22
C THR A 380 29.73 -13.14 -25.01
N GLY A 381 29.53 -12.51 -23.85
CA GLY A 381 30.18 -12.91 -22.58
C GLY A 381 31.55 -12.27 -22.31
N GLY A 382 32.00 -11.33 -23.13
CA GLY A 382 33.19 -10.53 -22.85
C GLY A 382 32.88 -9.43 -21.83
N ALA A 383 33.60 -9.40 -20.71
CA ALA A 383 33.50 -8.36 -19.68
C ALA A 383 34.85 -8.14 -19.01
N LYS A 384 35.20 -6.89 -18.70
CA LYS A 384 36.45 -6.54 -18.02
C LYS A 384 36.24 -5.35 -17.09
N GLY A 385 36.58 -5.52 -15.81
CA GLY A 385 36.49 -4.49 -14.79
C GLY A 385 35.41 -4.80 -13.75
N LYS A 386 35.03 -3.77 -12.99
CA LYS A 386 33.98 -3.89 -11.96
C LYS A 386 32.60 -3.85 -12.60
N VAL A 387 31.84 -4.93 -12.45
CA VAL A 387 30.43 -5.01 -12.86
C VAL A 387 29.54 -5.16 -11.65
N LYS A 388 28.28 -4.71 -11.79
CA LYS A 388 27.26 -4.94 -10.78
C LYS A 388 26.75 -6.37 -10.83
N VAL A 389 26.60 -6.97 -9.65
CA VAL A 389 26.05 -8.31 -9.47
C VAL A 389 24.94 -8.29 -8.42
N ALA A 390 23.90 -9.09 -8.63
CA ALA A 390 22.86 -9.25 -7.62
C ALA A 390 23.41 -10.10 -6.46
N THR A 391 23.43 -9.55 -5.24
CA THR A 391 23.83 -10.33 -4.07
C THR A 391 22.66 -11.17 -3.57
N GLN A 392 22.94 -12.23 -2.80
CA GLN A 392 21.86 -13.00 -2.16
C GLN A 392 20.99 -12.12 -1.26
N SER A 393 21.60 -11.18 -0.53
CA SER A 393 20.87 -10.22 0.32
C SER A 393 19.98 -9.26 -0.49
N ASP A 394 20.39 -8.87 -1.70
CA ASP A 394 19.55 -8.03 -2.57
C ASP A 394 18.30 -8.80 -2.99
N ILE A 395 18.47 -10.07 -3.39
CA ILE A 395 17.38 -10.93 -3.85
C ILE A 395 16.43 -11.23 -2.69
N ASP A 396 16.95 -11.64 -1.53
CA ASP A 396 16.13 -11.96 -0.36
C ASP A 396 15.35 -10.73 0.13
N GLY A 397 16.01 -9.58 0.20
CA GLY A 397 15.37 -8.32 0.57
C GLY A 397 14.27 -7.91 -0.42
N ALA A 398 14.54 -8.04 -1.72
CA ALA A 398 13.55 -7.77 -2.77
C ALA A 398 12.36 -8.72 -2.71
N MET A 399 12.59 -10.03 -2.50
CA MET A 399 11.51 -11.02 -2.32
C MET A 399 10.63 -10.69 -1.12
N GLN A 400 11.23 -10.28 0.00
CA GLN A 400 10.46 -9.88 1.18
C GLN A 400 9.62 -8.62 0.94
N ILE A 401 10.15 -7.61 0.23
CA ILE A 401 9.41 -6.40 -0.11
C ILE A 401 8.18 -6.76 -0.97
N VAL A 402 8.40 -7.50 -2.06
CA VAL A 402 7.32 -7.90 -2.97
C VAL A 402 6.32 -8.80 -2.26
N SER A 403 6.77 -9.72 -1.40
CA SER A 403 5.89 -10.59 -0.61
C SER A 403 4.93 -9.78 0.27
N LEU A 404 5.44 -8.80 1.02
CA LEU A 404 4.61 -7.97 1.91
C LEU A 404 3.60 -7.11 1.16
N GLU A 405 4.03 -6.50 0.05
CA GLU A 405 3.15 -5.66 -0.77
C GLU A 405 2.05 -6.51 -1.42
N LEU A 406 2.43 -7.66 -1.98
CA LEU A 406 1.50 -8.58 -2.63
C LEU A 406 0.54 -9.22 -1.63
N GLN A 407 0.97 -9.56 -0.42
CA GLN A 407 0.08 -10.10 0.63
C GLN A 407 -0.99 -9.09 1.05
N ASN A 408 -0.63 -7.81 1.22
CA ASN A 408 -1.60 -6.76 1.54
C ASN A 408 -2.59 -6.55 0.41
N LYS A 409 -2.08 -6.45 -0.82
CA LYS A 409 -2.91 -6.32 -2.02
C LYS A 409 -3.84 -7.51 -2.21
N ALA A 410 -3.34 -8.74 -2.06
CA ALA A 410 -4.13 -9.96 -2.18
C ALA A 410 -5.23 -10.03 -1.12
N LYS A 411 -4.95 -9.57 0.12
CA LYS A 411 -5.95 -9.45 1.19
C LYS A 411 -7.04 -8.42 0.83
N GLU A 412 -6.66 -7.25 0.36
CA GLU A 412 -7.62 -6.21 -0.05
C GLU A 412 -8.52 -6.71 -1.19
N GLU A 413 -7.92 -7.24 -2.26
CA GLU A 413 -8.66 -7.80 -3.40
C GLU A 413 -9.54 -9.00 -3.00
N PHE A 414 -9.10 -9.81 -2.04
CA PHE A 414 -9.90 -10.91 -1.50
C PHE A 414 -11.13 -10.40 -0.75
N LEU A 415 -10.96 -9.41 0.13
CA LEU A 415 -12.05 -8.83 0.91
C LEU A 415 -13.09 -8.13 0.03
N GLU A 416 -12.67 -7.48 -1.05
CA GLU A 416 -13.59 -6.85 -2.02
C GLU A 416 -14.48 -7.88 -2.75
N LYS A 417 -14.03 -9.12 -2.90
CA LYS A 417 -14.81 -10.21 -3.52
C LYS A 417 -15.86 -10.81 -2.60
N ILE A 418 -15.84 -10.49 -1.30
CA ILE A 418 -16.79 -11.04 -0.34
C ILE A 418 -18.07 -10.18 -0.35
N PRO A 419 -19.25 -10.78 -0.60
CA PRO A 419 -20.52 -10.09 -0.52
C PRO A 419 -20.77 -9.53 0.88
N LYS A 420 -21.43 -8.36 0.97
CA LYS A 420 -21.70 -7.68 2.25
C LYS A 420 -22.64 -8.46 3.16
N GLU A 421 -23.42 -9.38 2.62
CA GLU A 421 -24.34 -10.25 3.33
C GLU A 421 -23.61 -11.38 4.09
N LEU A 422 -22.33 -11.61 3.79
CA LEU A 422 -21.51 -12.62 4.44
C LEU A 422 -20.51 -11.96 5.39
N LYS A 423 -20.44 -12.50 6.61
CA LYS A 423 -19.41 -12.15 7.57
C LYS A 423 -18.15 -12.94 7.24
N PHE A 424 -17.09 -12.23 6.89
CA PHE A 424 -15.77 -12.84 6.73
C PHE A 424 -15.14 -13.17 8.08
N LEU A 425 -14.62 -14.38 8.22
CA LEU A 425 -13.80 -14.78 9.36
C LEU A 425 -12.34 -14.42 9.09
N GLU A 426 -11.87 -13.27 9.57
CA GLU A 426 -10.51 -12.78 9.27
C GLU A 426 -9.40 -13.78 9.60
N GLN A 427 -9.56 -14.53 10.69
CA GLN A 427 -8.61 -15.57 11.11
C GLN A 427 -8.64 -16.83 10.22
N SER A 428 -9.61 -16.94 9.31
CA SER A 428 -9.63 -17.99 8.29
C SER A 428 -8.81 -17.64 7.05
N LEU A 429 -8.36 -16.38 6.91
CA LEU A 429 -7.55 -15.95 5.78
C LEU A 429 -6.22 -16.70 5.79
N THR A 430 -5.96 -17.42 4.72
CA THR A 430 -4.68 -18.07 4.47
C THR A 430 -4.11 -17.53 3.17
N LEU A 431 -2.84 -17.14 3.22
CA LEU A 431 -2.10 -16.62 2.08
C LEU A 431 -0.99 -17.62 1.74
N GLU A 432 -1.08 -18.21 0.57
CA GLU A 432 -0.11 -19.18 0.07
C GLU A 432 0.66 -18.59 -1.11
N THR A 433 1.99 -18.70 -1.09
CA THR A 433 2.81 -18.31 -2.23
C THR A 433 2.88 -19.48 -3.20
N LEU A 434 2.28 -19.32 -4.39
CA LEU A 434 2.29 -20.34 -5.44
C LEU A 434 3.61 -20.34 -6.21
N GLU A 435 4.10 -19.14 -6.56
CA GLU A 435 5.30 -18.96 -7.35
C GLU A 435 6.09 -17.76 -6.83
N ALA A 436 7.40 -17.92 -6.75
CA ALA A 436 8.35 -16.84 -6.47
C ALA A 436 9.60 -17.06 -7.32
N SER A 437 9.95 -16.07 -8.14
CA SER A 437 11.09 -16.18 -9.04
C SER A 437 11.84 -14.86 -9.14
N SER A 438 13.13 -14.96 -9.44
CA SER A 438 14.02 -13.83 -9.72
C SER A 438 14.60 -13.98 -11.12
N SER A 439 14.70 -12.87 -11.86
CA SER A 439 15.33 -12.84 -13.18
C SER A 439 16.85 -13.06 -13.11
N LEU A 440 17.49 -12.75 -11.97
CA LEU A 440 18.91 -13.01 -11.72
C LEU A 440 19.09 -13.92 -10.51
N LYS A 441 20.14 -14.76 -10.56
CA LYS A 441 20.64 -15.53 -9.42
C LYS A 441 21.69 -14.74 -8.65
N ALA A 442 21.99 -15.17 -7.44
CA ALA A 442 23.09 -14.62 -6.66
C ALA A 442 24.41 -14.68 -7.45
N ASP A 443 25.20 -13.61 -7.35
CA ASP A 443 26.46 -13.37 -8.03
C ASP A 443 26.39 -13.31 -9.57
N GLN A 444 25.18 -13.31 -10.14
CA GLN A 444 24.99 -13.13 -11.57
C GLN A 444 25.16 -11.67 -11.96
N ILE A 445 25.86 -11.44 -13.07
CA ILE A 445 26.10 -10.12 -13.63
C ILE A 445 24.78 -9.51 -14.12
N GLY A 446 24.47 -8.32 -13.63
CA GLY A 446 23.31 -7.55 -14.05
C GLY A 446 23.13 -6.31 -13.17
N LYS A 447 22.77 -5.19 -13.80
CA LYS A 447 22.59 -3.90 -13.08
C LYS A 447 21.32 -3.88 -12.25
N GLU A 448 20.31 -4.60 -12.70
CA GLU A 448 18.97 -4.69 -12.11
C GLU A 448 18.45 -6.12 -12.29
N PHE A 449 17.52 -6.51 -11.43
CA PHE A 449 16.81 -7.79 -11.49
C PHE A 449 15.34 -7.60 -11.14
N THR A 450 14.50 -8.48 -11.66
CA THR A 450 13.06 -8.44 -11.45
C THR A 450 12.62 -9.63 -10.60
N ILE A 451 11.86 -9.35 -9.55
CA ILE A 451 11.17 -10.36 -8.75
C ILE A 451 9.73 -10.45 -9.23
N THR A 452 9.27 -11.66 -9.50
CA THR A 452 7.88 -11.98 -9.81
C THR A 452 7.34 -12.96 -8.78
N MET A 453 6.22 -12.61 -8.16
CA MET A 453 5.54 -13.45 -7.18
C MET A 453 4.06 -13.59 -7.48
N LYS A 454 3.52 -14.78 -7.20
CA LYS A 454 2.10 -15.09 -7.25
C LYS A 454 1.64 -15.64 -5.91
N VAL A 455 0.61 -15.01 -5.33
CA VAL A 455 0.02 -15.38 -4.05
C VAL A 455 -1.44 -15.75 -4.26
N LYS A 456 -1.83 -16.88 -3.67
CA LYS A 456 -3.23 -17.32 -3.56
C LYS A 456 -3.74 -16.95 -2.18
N ALA A 457 -4.78 -16.13 -2.13
CA ALA A 457 -5.53 -15.87 -0.92
C ALA A 457 -6.78 -16.75 -0.90
N TRP A 458 -7.04 -17.37 0.25
CA TRP A 458 -8.23 -18.19 0.45
C TRP A 458 -8.77 -18.06 1.87
N GLY A 459 -10.06 -18.26 2.03
CA GLY A 459 -10.72 -18.18 3.34
C GLY A 459 -12.21 -18.44 3.22
N ALA A 460 -12.91 -18.42 4.36
CA ALA A 460 -14.35 -18.61 4.38
C ALA A 460 -15.11 -17.41 4.94
N ALA A 461 -16.30 -17.22 4.38
CA ALA A 461 -17.30 -16.31 4.88
C ALA A 461 -18.57 -17.09 5.24
N ILE A 462 -19.26 -16.64 6.27
CA ILE A 462 -20.43 -17.27 6.85
C ILE A 462 -21.56 -16.26 6.97
N LYS A 463 -22.81 -16.73 7.01
CA LYS A 463 -23.94 -15.84 7.29
C LYS A 463 -24.05 -15.59 8.79
N GLU A 464 -24.16 -14.33 9.18
CA GLU A 464 -24.28 -13.96 10.60
C GLU A 464 -25.57 -14.50 11.23
N ASP A 465 -26.66 -14.54 10.46
CA ASP A 465 -27.95 -15.10 10.89
C ASP A 465 -27.86 -16.59 11.29
N ASP A 466 -27.01 -17.36 10.61
CA ASP A 466 -26.82 -18.79 10.89
C ASP A 466 -26.15 -18.98 12.26
N ILE A 467 -25.17 -18.13 12.59
CA ILE A 467 -24.50 -18.10 13.90
C ILE A 467 -25.48 -17.71 14.99
N LEU A 468 -26.26 -16.65 14.75
CA LEU A 468 -27.28 -16.17 15.70
C LEU A 468 -28.31 -17.26 16.02
N THR A 469 -28.65 -18.11 15.06
CA THR A 469 -29.57 -19.23 15.25
C THR A 469 -29.00 -20.26 16.23
N VAL A 470 -27.72 -20.65 16.06
CA VAL A 470 -27.07 -21.60 16.98
C VAL A 470 -26.88 -20.98 18.38
N VAL A 471 -26.48 -19.71 18.44
CA VAL A 471 -26.26 -18.99 19.70
C VAL A 471 -27.57 -18.82 20.48
N LYS A 472 -28.66 -18.42 19.83
CA LYS A 472 -29.99 -18.30 20.48
C LYS A 472 -30.45 -19.61 21.08
N GLU A 473 -30.24 -20.73 20.39
CA GLU A 473 -30.61 -22.04 20.92
C GLU A 473 -29.72 -22.48 22.09
N GLY A 474 -28.41 -22.18 22.03
CA GLY A 474 -27.50 -22.38 23.15
C GLY A 474 -27.88 -21.58 24.39
N ILE A 475 -28.34 -20.33 24.19
CA ILE A 475 -28.84 -19.46 25.26
C ILE A 475 -30.14 -20.01 25.86
N LYS A 476 -31.13 -20.41 25.05
CA LYS A 476 -32.40 -20.97 25.56
C LYS A 476 -32.20 -22.17 26.49
N LYS A 477 -31.21 -23.03 26.20
CA LYS A 477 -30.87 -24.18 27.06
C LYS A 477 -30.31 -23.77 28.44
N LYS A 478 -29.87 -22.52 28.59
CA LYS A 478 -29.26 -21.98 29.82
C LYS A 478 -30.16 -20.99 30.57
N ILE A 479 -31.28 -20.59 29.99
CA ILE A 479 -32.25 -19.66 30.57
C ILE A 479 -33.26 -20.44 31.44
N SER A 480 -33.57 -19.92 32.64
CA SER A 480 -34.66 -20.40 33.49
C SER A 480 -36.03 -20.11 32.86
N GLN A 481 -37.04 -20.97 33.06
CA GLN A 481 -38.35 -20.91 32.37
C GLN A 481 -39.06 -19.55 32.40
N ASP A 482 -38.75 -18.70 33.38
CA ASP A 482 -39.39 -17.40 33.61
C ASP A 482 -38.60 -16.19 33.06
N ASN A 483 -37.40 -16.41 32.52
CA ASN A 483 -36.54 -15.34 32.01
C ASN A 483 -36.64 -15.26 30.48
N PHE A 484 -36.63 -14.05 29.94
CA PHE A 484 -36.58 -13.79 28.50
C PHE A 484 -35.20 -13.31 28.08
N LEU A 485 -34.72 -13.80 26.93
CA LEU A 485 -33.50 -13.30 26.30
C LEU A 485 -33.73 -11.86 25.82
N ILE A 486 -32.86 -10.94 26.20
CA ILE A 486 -32.85 -9.57 25.69
C ILE A 486 -32.04 -9.57 24.38
N PRO A 487 -32.67 -9.50 23.19
CA PRO A 487 -31.95 -9.76 21.92
C PRO A 487 -30.85 -8.73 21.63
N SER A 488 -31.03 -7.49 22.09
CA SER A 488 -30.08 -6.38 21.93
C SER A 488 -28.84 -6.49 22.83
N SER A 489 -28.82 -7.44 23.78
CA SER A 489 -27.69 -7.65 24.69
C SER A 489 -26.64 -8.64 24.17
N ILE A 490 -26.93 -9.36 23.09
CA ILE A 490 -26.07 -10.41 22.57
C ILE A 490 -24.81 -9.79 21.95
N LYS A 491 -23.65 -10.12 22.52
CA LYS A 491 -22.34 -9.83 21.96
C LYS A 491 -21.63 -11.15 21.67
N ILE A 492 -21.15 -11.30 20.45
CA ILE A 492 -20.41 -12.48 20.00
C ILE A 492 -18.99 -12.02 19.68
N ASP A 493 -18.02 -12.62 20.36
CA ASP A 493 -16.61 -12.48 20.02
C ASP A 493 -16.11 -13.76 19.38
N TYR A 494 -15.43 -13.62 18.24
CA TYR A 494 -14.94 -14.73 17.45
C TYR A 494 -13.51 -15.06 17.89
N GLY A 495 -13.38 -16.14 18.65
CA GLY A 495 -12.10 -16.67 19.11
C GLY A 495 -11.36 -17.45 18.02
N LYS A 496 -10.36 -18.22 18.45
CA LYS A 496 -9.40 -18.89 17.56
C LYS A 496 -10.10 -19.75 16.51
N VAL A 497 -9.70 -19.53 15.26
CA VAL A 497 -10.12 -20.31 14.10
C VAL A 497 -9.05 -21.36 13.76
N ALA A 498 -9.47 -22.62 13.66
CA ALA A 498 -8.67 -23.74 13.16
C ALA A 498 -9.23 -24.16 11.80
N VAL A 499 -8.42 -23.95 10.76
CA VAL A 499 -8.82 -24.20 9.37
C VAL A 499 -8.37 -25.60 8.95
N ASN A 500 -9.28 -26.37 8.34
CA ASN A 500 -8.96 -27.63 7.69
C ASN A 500 -9.29 -27.54 6.20
N GLU A 501 -8.27 -27.25 5.39
CA GLU A 501 -8.40 -27.02 3.94
C GLU A 501 -8.91 -28.27 3.21
N GLU A 502 -8.31 -29.44 3.47
CA GLU A 502 -8.66 -30.70 2.81
C GLU A 502 -10.14 -31.08 2.99
N LYS A 503 -10.70 -30.77 4.15
CA LYS A 503 -12.10 -31.09 4.47
C LYS A 503 -13.06 -29.94 4.16
N SER A 504 -12.56 -28.77 3.74
CA SER A 504 -13.35 -27.54 3.59
C SER A 504 -14.19 -27.24 4.85
N LYS A 505 -13.57 -27.43 6.02
CA LYS A 505 -14.19 -27.20 7.33
C LYS A 505 -13.35 -26.22 8.13
N ILE A 506 -14.03 -25.35 8.87
CA ILE A 506 -13.40 -24.40 9.77
C ILE A 506 -14.02 -24.58 11.15
N ASN A 507 -13.18 -24.91 12.13
CA ASN A 507 -13.60 -25.00 13.51
C ASN A 507 -13.25 -23.70 14.21
N PHE A 508 -14.19 -23.07 14.89
CA PHE A 508 -13.92 -21.83 15.60
C PHE A 508 -14.70 -21.76 16.90
N SER A 509 -14.13 -21.11 17.90
CA SER A 509 -14.78 -20.87 19.18
C SER A 509 -15.43 -19.49 19.18
N CYS A 510 -16.64 -19.37 19.71
CA CYS A 510 -17.31 -18.10 19.93
C CYS A 510 -17.49 -17.89 21.42
N SER A 511 -17.08 -16.73 21.92
CA SER A 511 -17.46 -16.28 23.26
C SER A 511 -18.72 -15.45 23.15
N VAL A 512 -19.77 -15.88 23.86
CA VAL A 512 -21.08 -15.23 23.83
C VAL A 512 -21.34 -14.59 25.18
N GLN A 513 -21.66 -13.31 25.16
CA GLN A 513 -22.19 -12.55 26.28
C GLN A 513 -23.62 -12.15 25.96
N ALA A 514 -24.56 -12.44 26.85
CA ALA A 514 -25.94 -12.03 26.71
C ALA A 514 -26.53 -11.72 28.09
N GLU A 515 -27.63 -10.99 28.12
CA GLU A 515 -28.41 -10.74 29.33
C GLU A 515 -29.79 -11.38 29.18
N ALA A 516 -30.22 -12.07 30.24
CA ALA A 516 -31.59 -12.55 30.37
C ALA A 516 -32.25 -11.83 31.55
N GLY A 517 -33.50 -11.42 31.38
CA GLY A 517 -34.25 -10.68 32.39
C GLY A 517 -35.71 -11.05 32.41
N PHE A 518 -36.38 -10.68 33.49
CA PHE A 518 -37.83 -10.79 33.66
C PHE A 518 -38.60 -9.74 32.88
#